data_AF-A0A895YA82-F1
#
_entry.id   AF-A0A895YA82-F1
#
_cell.length_a   1.000
_cell.length_b   1.000
_cell.length_c   1.000
_cell.angle_alpha   90.00
_cell.angle_beta   90.00
_cell.angle_gamma   90.00
#
_symmetry.space_group_name_H-M   'P 1'
#
loop_
_entity.id
_entity.type
_entity.pdbx_description
1 polymer ?
#
loop_
_entity_poly.entity_id
_entity_poly.type
_entity_poly.pdbx_seq_one_letter_code
_entity_poly.pdbx_strand_id
1 'polypeptide(L)'
;MRTPGWLGRLRRPMAAVAAAALLGAAATGCTSDDDWEDDDVVAYVADEAITEAAVDEVAEALRAELGDEVEREIDLLTEDGDMSEEELAAHAERRRGELDAQVAQARTRVLEMRILTEAAGAYAEAEGLTRPAPQLEQHAYELGLSEENAYVQVVGEFYAVLGMMQATVTPAEPSEDDQREVYDGLVERGLTSAPFEEAQEVLTAELMGQQVAMRDLLREALERAETRVRPDHDLVYQLPVTVGSGEAYLALPLDTAD
;
A
#
# COMPACT_ATOMS: atom_id res chain seq x y z
N MET A 1 41.75 9.39 -9.62
CA MET A 1 40.39 9.03 -9.19
C MET A 1 39.65 10.33 -8.94
N ARG A 2 38.73 10.69 -9.84
CA ARG A 2 37.95 11.93 -9.80
C ARG A 2 36.55 11.58 -9.29
N THR A 3 36.11 12.24 -8.23
CA THR A 3 34.72 12.26 -7.78
C THR A 3 33.92 13.24 -8.64
N PRO A 4 32.71 12.89 -9.12
CA PRO A 4 31.79 13.89 -9.67
C PRO A 4 31.11 14.63 -8.51
N GLY A 5 31.16 15.95 -8.55
CA GLY A 5 30.49 16.85 -7.62
C GLY A 5 29.01 16.99 -7.94
N TRP A 6 28.18 16.87 -6.91
CA TRP A 6 26.74 17.10 -6.96
C TRP A 6 26.48 18.61 -6.84
N LEU A 7 25.95 19.22 -7.89
CA LEU A 7 25.57 20.63 -7.93
C LEU A 7 24.18 20.83 -7.29
N GLY A 8 24.09 21.86 -6.46
CA GLY A 8 22.97 22.13 -5.56
C GLY A 8 21.65 22.43 -6.26
N ARG A 9 20.58 21.84 -5.72
CA ARG A 9 19.20 22.18 -6.03
C ARG A 9 18.78 23.41 -5.22
N LEU A 10 18.25 24.41 -5.93
CA LEU A 10 17.60 25.59 -5.39
C LEU A 10 16.29 25.17 -4.70
N ARG A 11 16.17 25.46 -3.41
CA ARG A 11 14.92 25.35 -2.65
C ARG A 11 13.86 26.27 -3.26
N ARG A 12 12.77 25.70 -3.80
CA ARG A 12 11.55 26.44 -4.10
C ARG A 12 10.73 26.63 -2.82
N PRO A 13 10.04 27.76 -2.63
CA PRO A 13 9.20 27.98 -1.46
C PRO A 13 7.96 27.08 -1.51
N MET A 14 7.71 26.36 -0.41
CA MET A 14 6.57 25.50 -0.16
C MET A 14 5.24 26.25 -0.32
N ALA A 15 4.33 25.71 -1.13
CA ALA A 15 2.91 26.04 -1.07
C ALA A 15 2.26 25.05 -0.09
N ALA A 16 1.66 25.58 0.98
CA ALA A 16 0.91 24.77 1.93
C ALA A 16 -0.36 24.25 1.25
N VAL A 17 -0.47 22.93 1.08
CA VAL A 17 -1.72 22.26 0.70
C VAL A 17 -2.61 22.27 1.94
N ALA A 18 -3.75 22.95 1.84
CA ALA A 18 -4.73 23.02 2.91
C ALA A 18 -5.57 21.74 2.90
N ALA A 19 -5.45 20.94 3.96
CA ALA A 19 -6.35 19.83 4.23
C ALA A 19 -7.78 20.38 4.45
N ALA A 20 -8.68 20.09 3.53
CA ALA A 20 -10.09 20.41 3.66
C ALA A 20 -10.77 19.31 4.47
N ALA A 21 -10.94 19.53 5.77
CA ALA A 21 -11.77 18.67 6.62
C ALA A 21 -13.26 18.92 6.30
N LEU A 22 -13.91 17.95 5.64
CA LEU A 22 -15.36 17.92 5.47
C LEU A 22 -16.00 17.26 6.69
N LEU A 23 -16.78 18.03 7.45
CA LEU A 23 -17.58 17.55 8.58
C LEU A 23 -18.90 16.96 8.04
N GLY A 24 -18.99 15.62 8.00
CA GLY A 24 -20.20 14.85 7.69
C GLY A 24 -21.02 14.50 8.94
N ALA A 25 -22.35 14.51 8.82
CA ALA A 25 -23.30 14.30 9.91
C ALA A 25 -23.65 12.82 10.08
N ALA A 26 -23.53 12.28 11.30
CA ALA A 26 -23.89 10.91 11.61
C ALA A 26 -25.41 10.65 11.50
N ALA A 27 -25.82 9.87 10.49
CA ALA A 27 -27.18 9.36 10.33
C ALA A 27 -27.19 7.84 10.61
N THR A 28 -27.84 7.45 11.71
CA THR A 28 -28.10 6.05 12.06
C THR A 28 -29.38 5.58 11.35
N GLY A 29 -29.24 5.08 10.12
CA GLY A 29 -30.29 4.40 9.38
C GLY A 29 -29.76 3.06 8.86
N CYS A 30 -30.56 1.99 8.94
CA CYS A 30 -30.24 0.72 8.33
C CYS A 30 -30.09 0.91 6.81
N THR A 31 -28.84 1.02 6.35
CA THR A 31 -28.49 1.22 4.95
C THR A 31 -28.67 -0.08 4.18
N SER A 32 -29.45 -0.02 3.11
CA SER A 32 -29.47 -1.05 2.07
C SER A 32 -28.17 -1.02 1.28
N ASP A 33 -27.79 -2.14 0.66
CA ASP A 33 -26.57 -2.29 -0.18
C ASP A 33 -26.45 -1.28 -1.34
N ASP A 34 -27.49 -0.47 -1.59
CA ASP A 34 -27.54 0.59 -2.62
C ASP A 34 -27.23 2.01 -2.08
N ASP A 35 -26.93 2.19 -0.79
CA ASP A 35 -26.76 3.52 -0.15
C ASP A 35 -25.31 4.06 -0.21
N TRP A 36 -24.62 3.95 -1.35
CA TRP A 36 -23.41 4.75 -1.59
C TRP A 36 -23.84 6.18 -1.93
N GLU A 37 -23.68 7.11 -0.98
CA GLU A 37 -24.19 8.48 -1.11
C GLU A 37 -23.56 9.27 -2.29
N ASP A 38 -22.37 8.86 -2.75
CA ASP A 38 -21.64 9.46 -3.85
C ASP A 38 -20.99 8.37 -4.73
N ASP A 39 -21.13 8.50 -6.05
CA ASP A 39 -20.57 7.59 -7.05
C ASP A 39 -19.02 7.56 -7.01
N ASP A 40 -18.39 8.57 -6.40
CA ASP A 40 -16.94 8.68 -6.28
C ASP A 40 -16.36 7.96 -5.04
N VAL A 41 -17.19 7.53 -4.09
CA VAL A 41 -16.71 6.86 -2.86
C VAL A 41 -16.42 5.38 -3.12
N VAL A 42 -15.21 4.94 -2.74
CA VAL A 42 -14.72 3.56 -2.86
C VAL A 42 -14.82 2.80 -1.54
N ALA A 43 -14.60 3.47 -0.41
CA ALA A 43 -14.70 2.85 0.90
C ALA A 43 -15.16 3.85 1.97
N TYR A 44 -15.86 3.34 2.97
CA TYR A 44 -16.12 4.03 4.23
C TYR A 44 -15.31 3.37 5.34
N VAL A 45 -14.61 4.17 6.14
CA VAL A 45 -13.83 3.71 7.29
C VAL A 45 -14.14 4.64 8.47
N ALA A 46 -14.89 4.13 9.44
CA ALA A 46 -15.54 4.92 10.47
C ALA A 46 -16.35 6.08 9.85
N ASP A 47 -16.04 7.32 10.22
CA ASP A 47 -16.69 8.53 9.69
C ASP A 47 -16.01 9.08 8.42
N GLU A 48 -14.95 8.43 7.91
CA GLU A 48 -14.18 8.90 6.75
C GLU A 48 -14.62 8.19 5.46
N ALA A 49 -14.77 8.96 4.39
CA ALA A 49 -15.04 8.46 3.05
C ALA A 49 -13.78 8.54 2.18
N ILE A 50 -13.33 7.41 1.64
CA ILE A 50 -12.20 7.33 0.71
C ILE A 50 -12.75 7.34 -0.71
N THR A 51 -12.38 8.35 -1.50
CA THR A 51 -12.87 8.52 -2.88
C THR A 51 -11.84 8.15 -3.94
N GLU A 52 -12.30 7.82 -5.15
CA GLU A 52 -11.45 7.63 -6.34
C GLU A 52 -10.65 8.91 -6.61
N ALA A 53 -11.29 10.09 -6.58
CA ALA A 53 -10.59 11.35 -6.85
C ALA A 53 -9.37 11.58 -5.94
N ALA A 54 -9.46 11.21 -4.66
CA ALA A 54 -8.34 11.34 -3.74
C ALA A 54 -7.21 10.34 -4.04
N VAL A 55 -7.54 9.15 -4.50
CA VAL A 55 -6.56 8.13 -4.92
C VAL A 55 -5.89 8.55 -6.23
N ASP A 56 -6.67 9.09 -7.16
CA ASP A 56 -6.22 9.63 -8.44
C ASP A 56 -5.20 10.75 -8.25
N GLU A 57 -5.45 11.66 -7.30
CA GLU A 57 -4.51 12.73 -6.98
C GLU A 57 -3.14 12.18 -6.56
N VAL A 58 -3.12 11.15 -5.69
CA VAL A 58 -1.88 10.50 -5.26
C VAL A 58 -1.19 9.79 -6.43
N ALA A 59 -1.96 9.10 -7.27
CA ALA A 59 -1.44 8.38 -8.44
C ALA A 59 -0.87 9.33 -9.51
N GLU A 60 -1.51 10.48 -9.73
CA GLU A 60 -1.00 11.50 -10.66
C GLU A 60 0.26 12.19 -10.11
N ALA A 61 0.36 12.40 -8.80
CA ALA A 61 1.60 12.88 -8.19
C ALA A 61 2.77 11.90 -8.40
N LEU A 62 2.50 10.60 -8.27
CA LEU A 62 3.48 9.55 -8.57
C LEU A 62 3.84 9.54 -10.07
N ARG A 63 2.84 9.58 -10.96
CA ARG A 63 3.05 9.61 -12.41
C ARG A 63 3.88 10.81 -12.84
N ALA A 64 3.62 11.99 -12.29
CA ALA A 64 4.34 13.21 -12.64
C ALA A 64 5.83 13.08 -12.32
N GLU A 65 6.19 12.61 -11.13
CA GLU A 65 7.59 12.51 -10.71
C GLU A 65 8.35 11.41 -11.45
N LEU A 66 7.75 10.23 -11.61
CA LEU A 66 8.36 9.13 -12.37
C LEU A 66 8.39 9.43 -13.88
N GLY A 67 7.39 10.14 -14.40
CA GLY A 67 7.35 10.60 -15.80
C GLY A 67 8.50 11.54 -16.12
N ASP A 68 8.83 12.48 -15.23
CA ASP A 68 10.00 13.35 -15.37
C ASP A 68 11.32 12.56 -15.40
N GLU A 69 11.39 11.39 -14.76
CA GLU A 69 12.55 10.50 -14.86
C GLU A 69 12.60 9.74 -16.18
N VAL A 70 11.46 9.18 -16.62
CA VAL A 70 11.36 8.48 -17.91
C VAL A 70 11.69 9.40 -19.09
N GLU A 71 11.16 10.63 -19.11
CA GLU A 71 11.46 11.58 -20.18
C GLU A 71 12.94 12.00 -20.15
N ARG A 72 13.55 12.16 -18.97
CA ARG A 72 14.98 12.43 -18.86
C ARG A 72 15.85 11.28 -19.37
N GLU A 73 15.46 10.04 -19.11
CA GLU A 73 16.12 8.84 -19.64
C GLU A 73 16.08 8.85 -21.19
N ILE A 74 14.90 9.12 -21.77
CA ILE A 74 14.71 9.20 -23.23
C ILE A 74 15.54 10.33 -23.83
N ASP A 75 15.56 11.51 -23.21
CA ASP A 75 16.35 12.66 -23.67
C ASP A 75 17.85 12.33 -23.71
N LEU A 76 18.38 11.69 -22.67
CA LEU A 76 19.79 11.28 -22.62
C LEU A 76 20.15 10.29 -23.73
N LEU A 77 19.30 9.28 -23.97
CA LEU A 77 19.50 8.32 -25.06
C LEU A 77 19.42 8.98 -26.45
N THR A 78 18.61 10.03 -26.58
CA THR A 78 18.50 10.82 -27.80
C THR A 78 19.78 11.63 -28.06
N GLU A 79 20.34 12.24 -27.01
CA GLU A 79 21.57 13.05 -27.09
C GLU A 79 22.81 12.21 -27.41
N ASP A 80 22.91 11.00 -26.86
CA ASP A 80 24.05 10.10 -27.08
C ASP A 80 24.12 9.59 -28.53
N GLY A 81 22.97 9.52 -29.22
CA GLY A 81 22.89 9.12 -30.64
C GLY A 81 23.23 7.65 -30.89
N ASP A 82 23.26 6.84 -29.82
CA ASP A 82 23.60 5.41 -29.87
C ASP A 82 22.44 4.54 -30.39
N MET A 83 21.23 5.09 -30.47
CA MET A 83 20.02 4.40 -30.94
C MET A 83 19.48 5.04 -32.22
N SER A 84 18.94 4.22 -33.13
CA SER A 84 18.17 4.74 -34.25
C SER A 84 16.84 5.36 -33.78
N GLU A 85 16.24 6.23 -34.59
CA GLU A 85 14.95 6.86 -34.29
C GLU A 85 13.84 5.83 -34.02
N GLU A 86 13.82 4.72 -34.77
CA GLU A 86 12.86 3.63 -34.58
C GLU A 86 13.08 2.90 -33.23
N GLU A 87 14.33 2.62 -32.87
CA GLU A 87 14.66 1.98 -31.60
C GLU A 87 14.34 2.88 -30.41
N LEU A 88 14.60 4.19 -30.53
CA LEU A 88 14.29 5.19 -29.51
C LEU A 88 12.78 5.29 -29.30
N ALA A 89 11.98 5.34 -30.37
CA ALA A 89 10.53 5.37 -30.29
C ALA A 89 9.97 4.11 -29.60
N ALA A 90 10.46 2.93 -29.97
CA ALA A 90 10.05 1.68 -29.35
C ALA A 90 10.48 1.58 -27.87
N HIS A 91 11.63 2.16 -27.51
CA HIS A 91 12.06 2.26 -26.12
C HIS A 91 11.16 3.18 -25.31
N ALA A 92 10.87 4.39 -25.82
CA ALA A 92 10.00 5.35 -25.17
C ALA A 92 8.58 4.79 -24.94
N GLU A 93 8.00 4.11 -25.93
CA GLU A 93 6.70 3.44 -25.79
C GLU A 93 6.72 2.39 -24.68
N ARG A 94 7.77 1.56 -24.62
CA ARG A 94 7.92 0.54 -23.58
C ARG A 94 8.00 1.17 -22.18
N ARG A 95 8.86 2.17 -21.99
CA ARG A 95 9.05 2.82 -20.68
C ARG A 95 7.78 3.54 -20.21
N ARG A 96 7.04 4.19 -21.11
CA ARG A 96 5.74 4.80 -20.77
C ARG A 96 4.69 3.74 -20.40
N GLY A 97 4.65 2.61 -21.11
CA GLY A 97 3.78 1.49 -20.76
C GLY A 97 4.12 0.87 -19.40
N GLU A 98 5.40 0.74 -19.07
CA GLU A 98 5.86 0.30 -17.75
C GLU A 98 5.46 1.28 -16.64
N LEU A 99 5.60 2.60 -16.89
CA LEU A 99 5.13 3.65 -15.98
C LEU A 99 3.62 3.56 -15.73
N ASP A 100 2.82 3.42 -16.78
CA ASP A 100 1.35 3.32 -16.63
C ASP A 100 0.94 2.07 -15.83
N ALA A 101 1.62 0.94 -16.05
CA ALA A 101 1.40 -0.27 -15.26
C ALA A 101 1.78 -0.06 -13.78
N GLN A 102 2.90 0.62 -13.52
CA GLN A 102 3.35 0.95 -12.16
C GLN A 102 2.37 1.89 -11.44
N VAL A 103 1.87 2.92 -12.12
CA VAL A 103 0.88 3.85 -11.57
C VAL A 103 -0.45 3.14 -11.30
N ALA A 104 -0.89 2.25 -12.20
CA ALA A 104 -2.10 1.46 -11.98
C ALA A 104 -1.98 0.55 -10.74
N GLN A 105 -0.84 -0.12 -10.56
CA GLN A 105 -0.58 -0.91 -9.35
C GLN A 105 -0.55 -0.04 -8.08
N ALA A 106 0.03 1.15 -8.18
CA ALA A 106 0.10 2.09 -7.06
C ALA A 106 -1.29 2.56 -6.62
N ARG A 107 -2.26 2.74 -7.53
CA ARG A 107 -3.65 3.10 -7.19
C ARG A 107 -4.29 2.11 -6.23
N THR A 108 -4.27 0.82 -6.58
CA THR A 108 -4.80 -0.24 -5.71
C THR A 108 -4.10 -0.24 -4.35
N ARG A 109 -2.77 -0.08 -4.36
CA ARG A 109 -1.98 -0.04 -3.12
C ARG A 109 -2.30 1.18 -2.25
N VAL A 110 -2.56 2.35 -2.84
CA VAL A 110 -2.98 3.56 -2.12
C VAL A 110 -4.34 3.33 -1.45
N LEU A 111 -5.29 2.71 -2.15
CA LEU A 111 -6.58 2.36 -1.56
C LEU A 111 -6.41 1.47 -0.32
N GLU A 112 -5.68 0.37 -0.45
CA GLU A 112 -5.40 -0.56 0.66
C GLU A 112 -4.73 0.15 1.84
N MET A 113 -3.68 0.94 1.56
CA MET A 113 -2.95 1.68 2.59
C MET A 113 -3.84 2.69 3.30
N ARG A 114 -4.67 3.45 2.57
CA ARG A 114 -5.56 4.45 3.19
C ARG A 114 -6.61 3.77 4.05
N ILE A 115 -7.26 2.71 3.56
CA ILE A 115 -8.27 1.97 4.33
C ILE A 115 -7.67 1.46 5.64
N LEU A 116 -6.52 0.79 5.57
CA LEU A 116 -5.85 0.27 6.75
C LEU A 116 -5.31 1.37 7.66
N THR A 117 -4.89 2.51 7.11
CA THR A 117 -4.40 3.64 7.91
C THR A 117 -5.51 4.26 8.74
N GLU A 118 -6.68 4.46 8.15
CA GLU A 118 -7.85 4.99 8.86
C GLU A 118 -8.37 3.99 9.89
N ALA A 119 -8.49 2.70 9.54
CA ALA A 119 -8.97 1.67 10.45
C ALA A 119 -8.02 1.47 11.65
N ALA A 120 -6.71 1.33 11.39
CA ALA A 120 -5.68 1.28 12.43
C ALA A 120 -5.68 2.55 13.28
N GLY A 121 -5.96 3.68 12.65
CA GLY A 121 -6.06 4.96 13.29
C GLY A 121 -7.22 5.05 14.29
N ALA A 122 -8.41 4.62 13.89
CA ALA A 122 -9.59 4.55 14.74
C ALA A 122 -9.37 3.58 15.91
N TYR A 123 -8.78 2.42 15.62
CA TYR A 123 -8.36 1.45 16.65
C TYR A 123 -7.41 2.08 17.67
N ALA A 124 -6.38 2.80 17.20
CA ALA A 124 -5.40 3.45 18.07
C ALA A 124 -6.03 4.47 19.02
N GLU A 125 -6.97 5.28 18.52
CA GLU A 125 -7.69 6.24 19.34
C GLU A 125 -8.53 5.56 20.43
N ALA A 126 -9.25 4.49 20.06
CA ALA A 126 -10.07 3.71 20.99
C ALA A 126 -9.23 3.06 22.10
N GLU A 127 -8.03 2.56 21.77
CA GLU A 127 -7.10 1.92 22.71
C GLU A 127 -6.19 2.92 23.46
N GLY A 128 -6.32 4.23 23.20
CA GLY A 128 -5.46 5.25 23.80
C GLY A 128 -3.99 5.15 23.37
N LEU A 129 -3.73 4.58 22.20
CA LEU A 129 -2.41 4.51 21.58
C LEU A 129 -2.06 5.83 20.88
N THR A 130 -0.78 6.18 20.89
CA THR A 130 -0.28 7.36 20.18
C THR A 130 0.27 6.95 18.83
N ARG A 131 -0.29 7.51 17.74
CA ARG A 131 0.24 7.30 16.38
C ARG A 131 1.63 7.94 16.26
N PRO A 132 2.67 7.20 15.85
CA PRO A 132 3.99 7.77 15.64
C PRO A 132 3.99 8.68 14.40
N ALA A 133 4.91 9.65 14.37
CA ALA A 133 5.10 10.48 13.19
C ALA A 133 5.71 9.63 12.04
N PRO A 134 5.29 9.84 10.78
CA PRO A 134 5.81 9.09 9.65
C PRO A 134 7.28 9.43 9.35
N GLN A 135 8.05 8.42 8.93
CA GLN A 135 9.48 8.56 8.57
C GLN A 135 9.64 8.87 7.08
N LEU A 136 9.17 10.05 6.67
CA LEU A 136 9.04 10.42 5.24
C LEU A 136 10.37 10.42 4.48
N GLU A 137 11.44 10.96 5.07
CA GLU A 137 12.78 10.99 4.46
C GLU A 137 13.28 9.57 4.11
N GLN A 138 13.06 8.60 5.00
CA GLN A 138 13.46 7.23 4.77
C GLN A 138 12.69 6.61 3.59
N HIS A 139 11.36 6.75 3.58
CA HIS A 139 10.53 6.18 2.52
C HIS A 139 10.74 6.87 1.18
N ALA A 140 10.94 8.19 1.17
CA ALA A 140 11.32 8.94 -0.02
C ALA A 140 12.61 8.36 -0.65
N TYR A 141 13.63 8.15 0.18
CA TYR A 141 14.90 7.54 -0.25
C TYR A 141 14.71 6.11 -0.79
N GLU A 142 13.95 5.27 -0.09
CA GLU A 142 13.69 3.88 -0.50
C GLU A 142 12.93 3.78 -1.83
N LEU A 143 12.01 4.71 -2.07
CA LEU A 143 11.18 4.75 -3.27
C LEU A 143 11.84 5.52 -4.43
N GLY A 144 12.93 6.25 -4.18
CA GLY A 144 13.54 7.13 -5.17
C GLY A 144 12.67 8.36 -5.51
N LEU A 145 11.79 8.77 -4.60
CA LEU A 145 10.84 9.87 -4.77
C LEU A 145 11.18 11.04 -3.85
N SER A 146 10.54 12.19 -4.08
CA SER A 146 10.57 13.35 -3.20
C SER A 146 9.79 13.08 -1.91
N GLU A 147 10.28 13.60 -0.77
CA GLU A 147 9.53 13.62 0.51
C GLU A 147 8.19 14.37 0.41
N GLU A 148 8.08 15.29 -0.55
CA GLU A 148 6.86 16.06 -0.81
C GLU A 148 5.86 15.30 -1.71
N ASN A 149 6.24 14.13 -2.24
CA ASN A 149 5.34 13.34 -3.08
C ASN A 149 4.20 12.75 -2.23
N ALA A 150 2.96 12.91 -2.69
CA ALA A 150 1.77 12.44 -1.96
C ALA A 150 1.79 10.92 -1.73
N TYR A 151 2.37 10.14 -2.65
CA TYR A 151 2.52 8.69 -2.47
C TYR A 151 3.46 8.34 -1.32
N VAL A 152 4.53 9.11 -1.12
CA VAL A 152 5.46 8.93 0.02
C VAL A 152 4.76 9.22 1.35
N GLN A 153 3.85 10.21 1.40
CA GLN A 153 3.06 10.50 2.58
C GLN A 153 2.17 9.32 2.96
N VAL A 154 1.38 8.80 2.00
CA VAL A 154 0.50 7.64 2.21
C VAL A 154 1.30 6.43 2.70
N VAL A 155 2.43 6.12 2.06
CA VAL A 155 3.31 5.01 2.46
C VAL A 155 3.84 5.21 3.88
N GLY A 156 4.30 6.42 4.21
CA GLY A 156 4.87 6.72 5.51
C GLY A 156 3.85 6.66 6.65
N GLU A 157 2.64 7.17 6.44
CA GLU A 157 1.54 7.08 7.40
C GLU A 157 1.13 5.63 7.65
N PHE A 158 1.00 4.85 6.57
CA PHE A 158 0.69 3.44 6.63
C PHE A 158 1.71 2.64 7.44
N TYR A 159 3.00 2.77 7.15
CA TYR A 159 4.03 2.05 7.91
C TYR A 159 4.17 2.55 9.34
N ALA A 160 3.85 3.83 9.61
CA ALA A 160 3.83 4.36 10.97
C ALA A 160 2.75 3.67 11.82
N VAL A 161 1.52 3.54 11.31
CA VAL A 161 0.43 2.87 12.04
C VAL A 161 0.62 1.35 12.12
N LEU A 162 1.10 0.70 11.05
CA LEU A 162 1.40 -0.72 11.09
C LEU A 162 2.50 -1.03 12.10
N GLY A 163 3.58 -0.24 12.13
CA GLY A 163 4.66 -0.43 13.09
C GLY A 163 4.19 -0.26 14.55
N MET A 164 3.27 0.67 14.80
CA MET A 164 2.62 0.82 16.10
C MET A 164 1.79 -0.42 16.47
N MET A 165 0.92 -0.91 15.58
CA MET A 165 0.12 -2.10 15.82
C MET A 165 0.98 -3.37 16.00
N GLN A 166 2.05 -3.49 15.21
CA GLN A 166 2.99 -4.60 15.32
C GLN A 166 3.64 -4.66 16.71
N ALA A 167 3.87 -3.50 17.34
CA ALA A 167 4.43 -3.42 18.69
C ALA A 167 3.44 -3.85 19.79
N THR A 168 2.15 -3.96 19.49
CA THR A 168 1.11 -4.34 20.47
C THR A 168 0.65 -5.78 20.35
N VAL A 169 0.85 -6.43 19.20
CA VAL A 169 0.43 -7.84 19.03
C VAL A 169 1.36 -8.80 19.76
N THR A 170 0.76 -9.88 20.28
CA THR A 170 1.50 -11.06 20.76
C THR A 170 1.40 -12.13 19.69
N PRO A 171 2.52 -12.79 19.29
CA PRO A 171 2.48 -13.87 18.30
C PRO A 171 1.40 -14.91 18.63
N ALA A 172 0.60 -15.26 17.63
CA ALA A 172 -0.48 -16.25 17.73
C ALA A 172 -0.02 -17.62 17.23
N GLU A 173 -0.68 -18.69 17.67
CA GLU A 173 -0.50 -20.01 17.08
C GLU A 173 -1.25 -20.06 15.73
N PRO A 174 -0.58 -20.35 14.60
CA PRO A 174 -1.24 -20.45 13.31
C PRO A 174 -2.26 -21.60 13.30
N SER A 175 -3.44 -21.36 12.75
CA SER A 175 -4.41 -22.41 12.47
C SER A 175 -3.97 -23.27 11.28
N GLU A 176 -4.61 -24.43 11.08
CA GLU A 176 -4.36 -25.24 9.88
C GLU A 176 -4.73 -24.47 8.60
N ASP A 177 -5.77 -23.63 8.64
CA ASP A 177 -6.19 -22.81 7.50
C ASP A 177 -5.12 -21.76 7.16
N ASP A 178 -4.49 -21.12 8.17
CA ASP A 178 -3.38 -20.18 7.95
C ASP A 178 -2.17 -20.86 7.32
N GLN A 179 -1.86 -22.07 7.80
CA GLN A 179 -0.77 -22.88 7.26
C GLN A 179 -1.06 -23.30 5.83
N ARG A 180 -2.31 -23.69 5.53
CA ARG A 180 -2.74 -24.05 4.17
C ARG A 180 -2.64 -22.86 3.22
N GLU A 181 -3.12 -21.70 3.64
CA GLU A 181 -3.04 -20.47 2.87
C GLU A 181 -1.60 -20.11 2.49
N VAL A 182 -0.69 -20.10 3.47
CA VAL A 182 0.74 -19.86 3.21
C VAL A 182 1.35 -20.94 2.31
N TYR A 183 1.02 -22.20 2.55
CA TYR A 183 1.50 -23.33 1.74
C TYR A 183 1.05 -23.23 0.28
N ASP A 184 -0.22 -22.96 0.03
CA ASP A 184 -0.77 -22.80 -1.32
C ASP A 184 -0.06 -21.64 -2.04
N GLY A 185 0.16 -20.52 -1.34
CA GLY A 185 0.94 -19.39 -1.86
C GLY A 185 2.40 -19.73 -2.21
N LEU A 186 3.04 -20.66 -1.48
CA LEU A 186 4.37 -21.18 -1.81
C LEU A 186 4.34 -22.12 -3.02
N VAL A 187 3.33 -22.97 -3.15
CA VAL A 187 3.15 -23.89 -4.28
C VAL A 187 2.91 -23.11 -5.58
N GLU A 188 2.03 -22.12 -5.56
CA GLU A 188 1.74 -21.27 -6.72
C GLU A 188 2.98 -20.54 -7.26
N ARG A 189 3.89 -20.16 -6.36
CA ARG A 189 5.17 -19.52 -6.70
C ARG A 189 6.27 -20.52 -7.07
N GLY A 190 6.00 -21.82 -7.02
CA GLY A 190 6.97 -22.88 -7.28
C GLY A 190 8.10 -22.96 -6.24
N LEU A 191 7.88 -22.43 -5.03
CA LEU A 191 8.87 -22.35 -3.95
C LEU A 191 8.93 -23.64 -3.13
N THR A 192 7.90 -24.48 -3.20
CA THR A 192 7.87 -25.80 -2.58
C THR A 192 7.19 -26.81 -3.50
N SER A 193 7.59 -28.06 -3.36
CA SER A 193 6.90 -29.23 -3.92
C SER A 193 6.71 -30.33 -2.87
N ALA A 194 7.08 -30.05 -1.62
CA ALA A 194 6.87 -30.97 -0.51
C ALA A 194 5.36 -31.07 -0.22
N PRO A 195 4.87 -32.22 0.25
CA PRO A 195 3.48 -32.34 0.67
C PRO A 195 3.17 -31.40 1.85
N PHE A 196 1.90 -31.02 2.00
CA PHE A 196 1.45 -30.10 3.05
C PHE A 196 1.86 -30.56 4.45
N GLU A 197 1.78 -31.86 4.73
CA GLU A 197 2.13 -32.43 6.04
C GLU A 197 3.60 -32.19 6.41
N GLU A 198 4.52 -32.17 5.43
CA GLU A 198 5.93 -31.85 5.67
C GLU A 198 6.14 -30.34 5.83
N ALA A 199 5.42 -29.52 5.05
CA ALA A 199 5.48 -28.06 5.19
C ALA A 199 4.92 -27.58 6.52
N GLN A 200 3.88 -28.24 7.03
CA GLN A 200 3.21 -27.92 8.29
C GLN A 200 4.18 -27.95 9.48
N GLU A 201 5.17 -28.86 9.48
CA GLU A 201 6.19 -28.92 10.53
C GLU A 201 7.08 -27.67 10.59
N VAL A 202 7.14 -26.89 9.49
CA VAL A 202 7.94 -25.67 9.36
C VAL A 202 7.09 -24.41 9.55
N LEU A 203 5.81 -24.45 9.15
CA LEU A 203 4.84 -23.35 9.26
C LEU A 203 4.33 -23.17 10.71
N THR A 204 5.26 -22.87 11.61
CA THR A 204 5.03 -22.77 13.06
C THR A 204 4.76 -21.34 13.53
N ALA A 205 4.33 -21.18 14.78
CA ALA A 205 4.18 -19.86 15.42
C ALA A 205 5.47 -19.02 15.43
N GLU A 206 6.65 -19.65 15.51
CA GLU A 206 7.92 -18.91 15.43
C GLU A 206 8.12 -18.26 14.06
N LEU A 207 7.62 -18.89 13.00
CA LEU A 207 7.79 -18.42 11.64
C LEU A 207 6.74 -17.37 11.25
N MET A 208 5.47 -17.61 11.58
CA MET A 208 4.35 -16.80 11.07
C MET A 208 3.39 -16.30 12.15
N GLY A 209 3.61 -16.62 13.41
CA GLY A 209 2.70 -16.25 14.50
C GLY A 209 2.55 -14.74 14.68
N GLN A 210 3.59 -13.97 14.37
CA GLN A 210 3.52 -12.50 14.34
C GLN A 210 2.55 -12.00 13.26
N GLN A 211 2.61 -12.58 12.05
CA GLN A 211 1.77 -12.19 10.92
C GLN A 211 0.33 -12.63 11.10
N VAL A 212 0.08 -13.81 11.69
CA VAL A 212 -1.27 -14.25 12.06
C VAL A 212 -1.88 -13.27 13.07
N ALA A 213 -1.15 -12.95 14.14
CA ALA A 213 -1.61 -11.99 15.13
C ALA A 213 -1.85 -10.58 14.54
N MET A 214 -1.00 -10.16 13.59
CA MET A 214 -1.18 -8.90 12.89
C MET A 214 -2.42 -8.90 11.99
N ARG A 215 -2.67 -9.96 11.23
CA ARG A 215 -3.86 -10.11 10.39
C ARG A 215 -5.12 -10.05 11.25
N ASP A 216 -5.13 -10.75 12.38
CA ASP A 216 -6.29 -10.77 13.28
C ASP A 216 -6.54 -9.40 13.92
N LEU A 217 -5.48 -8.68 14.31
CA LEU A 217 -5.60 -7.32 14.84
C LEU A 217 -6.10 -6.32 13.77
N LEU A 218 -5.60 -6.42 12.54
CA LEU A 218 -6.07 -5.57 11.44
C LEU A 218 -7.54 -5.86 11.09
N ARG A 219 -7.95 -7.13 11.10
CA ARG A 219 -9.36 -7.51 10.96
C ARG A 219 -10.22 -6.88 12.05
N GLU A 220 -9.80 -6.99 13.32
CA GLU A 220 -10.49 -6.35 14.45
C GLU A 220 -10.56 -4.81 14.28
N ALA A 221 -9.51 -4.18 13.78
CA ALA A 221 -9.49 -2.74 13.50
C ALA A 221 -10.48 -2.36 12.39
N LEU A 222 -10.54 -3.13 11.30
CA LEU A 222 -11.49 -2.92 10.20
C LEU A 222 -12.95 -3.09 10.68
N GLU A 223 -13.23 -4.14 11.45
CA GLU A 223 -14.56 -4.42 12.02
C GLU A 223 -15.00 -3.29 12.96
N ARG A 224 -14.10 -2.82 13.84
CA ARG A 224 -14.39 -1.72 14.77
C ARG A 224 -14.61 -0.38 14.06
N ALA A 225 -13.93 -0.17 12.94
CA ALA A 225 -14.14 0.98 12.09
C ALA A 225 -15.37 0.83 11.19
N GLU A 226 -16.15 -0.26 11.30
CA GLU A 226 -17.32 -0.52 10.44
C GLU A 226 -16.96 -0.36 8.94
N THR A 227 -15.80 -0.89 8.57
CA THR A 227 -15.20 -0.68 7.25
C THR A 227 -16.04 -1.35 6.16
N ARG A 228 -16.42 -0.57 5.15
CA ARG A 228 -17.16 -1.06 3.97
C ARG A 228 -16.43 -0.67 2.71
N VAL A 229 -16.25 -1.61 1.80
CA VAL A 229 -15.63 -1.37 0.48
C VAL A 229 -16.68 -1.55 -0.61
N ARG A 230 -16.62 -0.74 -1.66
CA ARG A 230 -17.57 -0.83 -2.77
C ARG A 230 -17.45 -2.20 -3.45
N PRO A 231 -18.54 -2.92 -3.75
CA PRO A 231 -18.47 -4.30 -4.25
C PRO A 231 -17.76 -4.51 -5.58
N ASP A 232 -17.54 -3.45 -6.36
CA ASP A 232 -16.75 -3.49 -7.60
C ASP A 232 -15.23 -3.42 -7.34
N HIS A 233 -14.81 -3.30 -6.08
CA HIS A 233 -13.44 -3.30 -5.61
C HIS A 233 -13.16 -4.55 -4.76
N ASP A 234 -12.54 -5.55 -5.38
CA ASP A 234 -12.04 -6.74 -4.66
C ASP A 234 -10.67 -6.42 -4.03
N LEU A 235 -10.69 -5.81 -2.85
CA LEU A 235 -9.48 -5.39 -2.13
C LEU A 235 -9.08 -6.41 -1.07
N VAL A 236 -7.89 -6.97 -1.25
CA VAL A 236 -7.29 -7.94 -0.34
C VAL A 236 -5.88 -7.51 -0.01
N TYR A 237 -5.65 -7.09 1.23
CA TYR A 237 -4.32 -6.79 1.70
C TYR A 237 -3.52 -8.07 1.98
N GLN A 238 -2.31 -8.15 1.42
CA GLN A 238 -1.44 -9.31 1.53
C GLN A 238 -0.36 -9.09 2.59
N LEU A 239 -0.46 -9.77 3.74
CA LEU A 239 0.57 -9.75 4.77
C LEU A 239 1.70 -10.72 4.41
N PRO A 240 2.94 -10.24 4.19
CA PRO A 240 4.03 -11.09 3.76
C PRO A 240 4.53 -12.00 4.89
N VAL A 241 4.70 -13.30 4.57
CA VAL A 241 5.29 -14.33 5.41
C VAL A 241 6.54 -14.85 4.70
N THR A 242 7.72 -14.62 5.29
CA THR A 242 8.99 -15.11 4.75
C THR A 242 9.22 -16.55 5.18
N VAL A 243 9.37 -17.47 4.23
CA VAL A 243 9.64 -18.90 4.47
C VAL A 243 10.92 -19.29 3.75
N GLY A 244 12.01 -19.49 4.52
CA GLY A 244 13.33 -19.73 3.95
C GLY A 244 13.82 -18.53 3.14
N SER A 245 13.99 -18.71 1.82
CA SER A 245 14.35 -17.65 0.87
C SER A 245 13.18 -17.13 0.05
N GLY A 246 11.96 -17.61 0.31
CA GLY A 246 10.75 -17.25 -0.43
C GLY A 246 9.79 -16.41 0.40
N GLU A 247 8.80 -15.83 -0.27
CA GLU A 247 7.71 -15.06 0.34
C GLU A 247 6.37 -15.64 -0.09
N ALA A 248 5.49 -15.85 0.88
CA ALA A 248 4.08 -16.15 0.71
C ALA A 248 3.27 -15.11 1.49
N TYR A 249 1.94 -15.21 1.45
CA TYR A 249 1.08 -14.17 2.00
C TYR A 249 -0.07 -14.76 2.78
N LEU A 250 -0.48 -14.04 3.83
CA LEU A 250 -1.78 -14.18 4.45
C LEU A 250 -2.68 -13.06 3.94
N ALA A 251 -3.84 -13.41 3.39
CA ALA A 251 -4.84 -12.51 2.87
C ALA A 251 -5.68 -11.91 3.99
N LEU A 252 -5.93 -10.61 3.88
CA LEU A 252 -6.91 -9.87 4.67
C LEU A 252 -7.86 -9.18 3.69
N PRO A 253 -9.06 -9.72 3.46
CA PRO A 253 -10.13 -8.97 2.80
C PRO A 253 -10.36 -7.66 3.55
N LEU A 254 -10.43 -6.55 2.81
CA LEU A 254 -10.62 -5.23 3.42
C LEU A 254 -12.09 -4.86 3.64
N ASP A 255 -13.00 -5.61 3.03
CA ASP A 255 -14.43 -5.49 3.32
C ASP A 255 -14.81 -6.32 4.54
N THR A 256 -15.66 -5.76 5.41
CA THR A 256 -16.16 -6.44 6.61
C THR A 256 -17.67 -6.70 6.59
N ALA A 257 -18.36 -6.29 5.52
CA ALA A 257 -19.77 -6.58 5.32
C ALA A 257 -19.97 -8.03 4.83
N ASP A 258 -20.36 -8.92 5.74
CA ASP A 258 -20.89 -10.27 5.44
C ASP A 258 -22.41 -10.28 5.26
#